data_AF-A0A831LAP0-F1
#
_entry.id   AF-A0A831LAP0-F1
#
_cell.length_a   1.000
_cell.length_b   1.000
_cell.length_c   1.000
_cell.angle_alpha   90.00
_cell.angle_beta   90.00
_cell.angle_gamma   90.00
#
_symmetry.space_group_name_H-M   'P 1'
#
loop_
_entity.id
_entity.type
_entity.pdbx_description
1 polymer ?
#
loop_
_entity_poly.entity_id
_entity_poly.type
_entity_poly.pdbx_seq_one_letter_code
_entity_poly.pdbx_strand_id
1 'polypeptide(L)'
;MFSSQIAKREVLLSIYQSNKSVFRLNEIAMLSGETNFTSLNQKLNYYVRTGKLENPRKGIYAKPGFNLEEMASSVFTPSYISLEYVLQRAGIIFQYNSLITSVSYLSREIEITGQIYRFRKIKKEMLFNTSGIEQKPNHVNIATAERAFLDLIYLEPGFYFDNLNPLNKEKIDKLLPGYQSKALKERVNKLFKNG
;
A
#
# COMPACT_ATOMS: atom_id res chain seq x y z
N MET A 1 -11.24 38.51 11.20
CA MET A 1 -11.25 37.15 11.80
C MET A 1 -12.12 36.14 11.04
N PHE A 2 -13.11 36.54 10.24
CA PHE A 2 -13.98 35.62 9.49
C PHE A 2 -13.30 34.82 8.36
N SER A 3 -12.36 35.41 7.60
CA SER A 3 -11.71 34.73 6.46
C SER A 3 -10.89 33.50 6.86
N SER A 4 -10.18 33.56 7.99
CA SER A 4 -9.35 32.44 8.49
C SER A 4 -10.19 31.23 8.91
N GLN A 5 -11.40 31.46 9.44
CA GLN A 5 -12.29 30.40 9.89
C GLN A 5 -13.02 29.72 8.73
N ILE A 6 -13.33 30.47 7.68
CA ILE A 6 -13.86 29.96 6.41
C ILE A 6 -12.81 29.07 5.73
N ALA A 7 -11.59 29.57 5.56
CA ALA A 7 -10.49 28.83 4.95
C ALA A 7 -10.05 27.59 5.78
N LYS A 8 -10.36 27.56 7.07
CA LYS A 8 -10.25 26.35 7.90
C LYS A 8 -11.32 25.32 7.49
N ARG A 9 -12.60 25.71 7.53
CA ARG A 9 -13.71 24.83 7.18
C ARG A 9 -13.56 24.22 5.78
N GLU A 10 -13.03 24.99 4.84
CA GLU A 10 -12.76 24.54 3.47
C GLU A 10 -11.77 23.37 3.41
N VAL A 11 -10.59 23.47 4.04
CA VAL A 11 -9.59 22.39 4.04
C VAL A 11 -10.15 21.10 4.64
N LEU A 12 -10.84 21.20 5.78
CA LEU A 12 -11.40 20.02 6.44
C LEU A 12 -12.51 19.40 5.58
N LEU A 13 -13.36 20.22 4.96
CA LEU A 13 -14.42 19.76 4.07
C LEU A 13 -13.83 19.01 2.86
N SER A 14 -12.77 19.54 2.22
CA SER A 14 -12.09 18.87 1.10
C SER A 14 -11.56 17.48 1.49
N ILE A 15 -11.00 17.34 2.69
CA ILE A 15 -10.53 16.04 3.21
C ILE A 15 -11.70 15.07 3.35
N TYR A 16 -12.82 15.52 3.93
CA TYR A 16 -13.98 14.66 4.18
C TYR A 16 -14.78 14.31 2.93
N GLN A 17 -14.78 15.16 1.90
CA GLN A 17 -15.39 14.87 0.60
C GLN A 17 -14.58 13.86 -0.23
N SER A 18 -13.30 13.67 0.06
CA SER A 18 -12.49 12.65 -0.61
C SER A 18 -12.89 11.24 -0.15
N ASN A 19 -12.87 10.26 -1.05
CA ASN A 19 -13.04 8.84 -0.71
C ASN A 19 -11.82 8.26 0.03
N LYS A 20 -10.67 8.95 0.03
CA LYS A 20 -9.51 8.57 0.83
C LYS A 20 -9.76 8.86 2.30
N SER A 21 -9.06 8.13 3.15
CA SER A 21 -9.00 8.29 4.60
C SER A 21 -7.61 8.61 5.10
N VAL A 22 -6.55 8.36 4.31
CA VAL A 22 -5.16 8.70 4.64
C VAL A 22 -4.58 9.69 3.63
N PHE A 23 -3.91 10.73 4.12
CA PHE A 23 -3.41 11.83 3.31
C PHE A 23 -2.01 12.26 3.74
N ARG A 24 -1.13 12.47 2.77
CA ARG A 24 0.10 13.24 2.99
C ARG A 24 -0.17 14.73 2.91
N LEU A 25 0.70 15.53 3.53
CA LEU A 25 0.59 17.00 3.52
C LEU A 25 0.44 17.59 2.11
N ASN A 26 1.20 17.09 1.13
CA ASN A 26 1.14 17.54 -0.26
C ASN A 26 -0.19 17.19 -0.95
N GLU A 27 -0.78 16.04 -0.61
CA GLU A 27 -2.09 15.64 -1.14
C GLU A 27 -3.19 16.55 -0.59
N ILE A 28 -3.12 16.91 0.69
CA ILE A 28 -4.07 17.87 1.28
C ILE A 28 -3.93 19.25 0.64
N ALA A 29 -2.70 19.74 0.46
CA ALA A 29 -2.44 21.01 -0.21
C ALA A 29 -3.07 21.04 -1.62
N MET A 30 -2.92 19.94 -2.38
CA MET A 30 -3.50 19.80 -3.70
C MET A 30 -5.04 19.73 -3.67
N LEU A 31 -5.61 18.98 -2.72
CA LEU A 31 -7.06 18.82 -2.57
C LEU A 31 -7.76 20.12 -2.14
N SER A 32 -7.12 20.92 -1.28
CA SER A 32 -7.70 22.15 -0.76
C SER A 32 -7.27 23.42 -1.51
N GLY A 33 -6.38 23.30 -2.50
CA GLY A 33 -5.79 24.46 -3.19
C GLY A 33 -4.93 25.38 -2.30
N GLU A 34 -4.53 24.92 -1.12
CA GLU A 34 -3.78 25.74 -0.16
C GLU A 34 -2.29 25.68 -0.50
N THR A 35 -1.73 26.83 -0.90
CA THR A 35 -0.31 26.94 -1.28
C THR A 35 0.59 27.33 -0.11
N ASN A 36 0.02 27.87 0.98
CA ASN A 36 0.79 28.24 2.16
C ASN A 36 0.92 27.07 3.14
N PHE A 37 2.03 26.34 3.06
CA PHE A 37 2.31 25.18 3.92
C PHE A 37 2.39 25.52 5.42
N THR A 38 2.78 26.73 5.80
CA THR A 38 2.79 27.15 7.21
C THR A 38 1.36 27.26 7.74
N SER A 39 0.48 27.92 6.99
CA SER A 39 -0.96 28.01 7.28
C SER A 39 -1.59 26.61 7.32
N LEU A 40 -1.30 25.78 6.31
CA LEU A 40 -1.84 24.42 6.23
C LEU A 40 -1.47 23.58 7.45
N ASN A 41 -0.19 23.57 7.84
CA ASN A 41 0.26 22.83 9.03
C ASN A 41 -0.43 23.32 10.31
N GLN A 42 -0.62 24.64 10.47
CA GLN A 42 -1.37 25.18 11.63
C GLN A 42 -2.83 24.71 11.64
N LYS A 43 -3.50 24.69 10.48
CA LYS A 43 -4.88 24.19 10.35
C LYS A 43 -4.97 22.69 10.69
N LEU A 44 -4.06 21.89 10.15
CA LEU A 44 -4.03 20.45 10.38
C LEU A 44 -3.72 20.10 11.84
N ASN A 45 -2.74 20.78 12.45
CA ASN A 45 -2.44 20.62 13.88
C ASN A 45 -3.65 20.96 14.76
N TYR A 46 -4.42 22.00 14.39
CA TYR A 46 -5.67 22.33 15.08
C TYR A 46 -6.71 21.20 14.94
N TYR A 47 -6.87 20.59 13.76
CA TYR A 47 -7.79 19.46 13.56
C TYR A 47 -7.39 18.22 14.34
N VAL A 48 -6.09 17.92 14.39
CA VAL A 48 -5.56 16.82 15.20
C VAL A 48 -5.82 17.07 16.68
N ARG A 49 -5.49 18.27 17.18
CA ARG A 49 -5.72 18.65 18.59
C ARG A 49 -7.20 18.64 18.98
N THR A 50 -8.10 18.91 18.04
CA THR A 50 -9.55 18.91 18.28
C THR A 50 -10.23 17.58 17.95
N GLY A 51 -9.46 16.52 17.66
CA GLY A 51 -9.98 15.17 17.39
C GLY A 51 -10.71 15.02 16.05
N LYS A 52 -10.61 16.01 15.16
CA LYS A 52 -11.25 15.98 13.83
C LYS A 52 -10.44 15.21 12.80
N LEU A 53 -9.14 15.06 13.03
CA LEU A 53 -8.24 14.22 12.25
C LEU A 53 -7.31 13.50 13.21
N GLU A 54 -6.73 12.42 12.74
CA GLU A 54 -5.65 11.71 13.40
C GLU A 54 -4.31 12.07 12.74
N ASN A 55 -3.22 11.96 13.50
CA ASN A 55 -1.85 12.05 12.98
C ASN A 55 -1.09 10.75 13.30
N PRO A 56 -1.42 9.64 12.61
CA PRO A 56 -0.86 8.32 12.92
C PRO A 56 0.65 8.24 12.68
N ARG A 57 1.20 9.13 11.84
CA ARG A 57 2.63 9.25 11.59
C ARG A 57 2.96 10.69 11.19
N LYS A 58 4.15 11.17 11.55
CA LYS A 58 4.65 12.49 11.13
C LYS A 58 4.50 12.68 9.62
N GLY A 59 3.83 13.76 9.22
CA GLY A 59 3.57 14.11 7.81
C GLY A 59 2.39 13.38 7.16
N ILE A 60 1.70 12.49 7.89
CA ILE A 60 0.51 11.76 7.45
C ILE A 60 -0.65 12.12 8.36
N TYR A 61 -1.75 12.56 7.76
CA TYR A 61 -2.99 12.89 8.44
C TYR A 61 -4.07 11.93 7.97
N ALA A 62 -4.97 11.56 8.88
CA ALA A 62 -5.98 10.55 8.59
C ALA A 62 -7.34 10.94 9.17
N LYS A 63 -8.41 10.45 8.56
CA LYS A 63 -9.75 10.48 9.17
C LYS A 63 -9.77 9.49 10.34
N PRO A 64 -10.56 9.73 11.39
CA PRO A 64 -10.77 8.72 12.42
C PRO A 64 -11.25 7.39 11.83
N GLY A 65 -10.64 6.28 12.25
CA GLY A 65 -10.95 4.94 11.71
C GLY A 65 -10.49 4.75 10.26
N PHE A 66 -9.36 5.34 9.87
CA PHE A 66 -8.84 5.26 8.52
C PHE A 66 -8.57 3.82 8.03
N ASN A 67 -8.54 3.66 6.71
CA ASN A 67 -8.27 2.40 6.05
C ASN A 67 -6.78 2.03 6.17
N LEU A 68 -6.50 0.83 6.70
CA LEU A 68 -5.14 0.35 6.93
C LEU A 68 -4.36 0.08 5.62
N GLU A 69 -5.03 -0.35 4.54
CA GLU A 69 -4.39 -0.52 3.23
C GLU A 69 -3.96 0.82 2.62
N GLU A 70 -4.74 1.89 2.83
CA GLU A 70 -4.35 3.25 2.42
C GLU A 70 -3.13 3.73 3.20
N MET A 71 -3.02 3.38 4.48
CA MET A 71 -1.83 3.67 5.28
C MET A 71 -0.61 2.97 4.70
N ALA A 72 -0.71 1.68 4.40
CA ALA A 72 0.37 0.91 3.79
C ALA A 72 0.87 1.52 2.47
N SER A 73 -0.04 2.06 1.66
CA SER A 73 0.29 2.70 0.38
C SER A 73 0.87 4.11 0.55
N SER A 74 0.64 4.76 1.68
CA SER A 74 1.01 6.17 1.92
C SER A 74 2.36 6.35 2.62
N VAL A 75 2.80 5.38 3.43
CA VAL A 75 3.97 5.54 4.32
C VAL A 75 5.29 5.59 3.57
N PHE A 76 5.53 4.64 2.66
CA PHE A 76 6.72 4.62 1.81
C PHE A 76 6.26 4.55 0.37
N THR A 77 6.54 5.59 -0.42
CA THR A 77 6.14 5.67 -1.82
C THR A 77 7.37 5.89 -2.70
N PRO A 78 7.50 5.16 -3.83
CA PRO A 78 6.56 4.18 -4.36
C PRO A 78 6.51 2.86 -3.57
N SER A 79 5.31 2.31 -3.43
CA SER A 79 5.05 0.95 -2.93
C SER A 79 3.67 0.46 -3.40
N TYR A 80 3.45 -0.84 -3.25
CA TYR A 80 2.16 -1.48 -3.42
C TYR A 80 2.04 -2.67 -2.46
N ILE A 81 0.82 -2.97 -2.02
CA ILE A 81 0.51 -4.10 -1.16
C ILE A 81 0.68 -5.39 -1.96
N SER A 82 1.40 -6.37 -1.42
CA SER A 82 1.76 -7.61 -2.11
C SER A 82 2.10 -8.71 -1.09
N LEU A 83 2.72 -9.80 -1.55
CA LEU A 83 3.26 -10.89 -0.73
C LEU A 83 2.21 -11.59 0.13
N GLU A 84 2.55 -11.93 1.37
CA GLU A 84 1.74 -12.76 2.26
C GLU A 84 0.33 -12.18 2.48
N TYR A 85 0.20 -10.86 2.65
CA TYR A 85 -1.10 -10.21 2.85
C TYR A 85 -2.08 -10.46 1.70
N VAL A 86 -1.63 -10.35 0.46
CA VAL A 86 -2.48 -10.61 -0.72
C VAL A 86 -2.76 -12.10 -0.84
N LEU A 87 -1.75 -12.94 -0.64
CA LEU A 87 -1.86 -14.38 -0.80
C LEU A 87 -2.74 -15.04 0.26
N GLN A 88 -2.74 -14.54 1.50
CA GLN A 88 -3.67 -14.98 2.54
C GLN A 88 -5.11 -14.66 2.15
N ARG A 89 -5.37 -13.43 1.68
CA ARG A 89 -6.71 -13.01 1.23
C ARG A 89 -7.19 -13.75 -0.02
N ALA A 90 -6.27 -14.23 -0.84
CA ALA A 90 -6.56 -15.06 -2.00
C ALA A 90 -6.73 -16.56 -1.67
N GLY A 91 -6.56 -16.97 -0.40
CA GLY A 91 -6.69 -18.37 0.02
C GLY A 91 -5.53 -19.26 -0.44
N ILE A 92 -4.33 -18.69 -0.59
CA ILE A 92 -3.11 -19.39 -1.01
C ILE A 92 -2.20 -19.73 0.19
N ILE A 93 -2.21 -18.86 1.20
CA ILE A 93 -1.51 -19.06 2.49
C ILE A 93 -2.59 -19.14 3.58
N PHE A 94 -2.56 -20.20 4.38
CA PHE A 94 -3.54 -20.43 5.45
C PHE A 94 -3.06 -19.95 6.81
N GLN A 95 -1.74 -19.81 7.00
CA GLN A 95 -1.19 -19.26 8.23
C GLN A 95 -1.63 -17.80 8.37
N TYR A 96 -2.58 -17.56 9.28
CA TYR A 96 -3.08 -16.23 9.56
C TYR A 96 -1.96 -15.34 10.10
N ASN A 97 -1.80 -14.17 9.47
CA ASN A 97 -0.96 -13.10 9.96
C ASN A 97 -1.68 -11.76 9.77
N SER A 98 -1.73 -10.93 10.81
CA SER A 98 -2.31 -9.59 10.72
C SER A 98 -1.41 -8.58 10.00
N LEU A 99 -0.16 -8.92 9.66
CA LEU A 99 0.76 -8.04 8.94
C LEU A 99 0.20 -7.58 7.59
N ILE A 100 0.25 -6.27 7.32
CA ILE A 100 0.07 -5.74 5.98
C ILE A 100 1.45 -5.66 5.30
N THR A 101 1.65 -6.50 4.28
CA THR A 101 2.90 -6.60 3.55
C THR A 101 2.87 -5.81 2.25
N SER A 102 3.94 -5.07 1.99
CA SER A 102 4.09 -4.25 0.79
C SER A 102 5.47 -4.42 0.17
N VAL A 103 5.54 -4.29 -1.16
CA VAL A 103 6.79 -4.19 -1.90
C VAL A 103 7.16 -2.71 -2.07
N SER A 104 8.42 -2.35 -1.83
CA SER A 104 8.90 -0.97 -1.89
C SER A 104 10.39 -0.87 -2.29
N TYR A 105 10.95 0.33 -2.24
CA TYR A 105 12.37 0.62 -2.50
C TYR A 105 13.27 0.35 -1.29
N LEU A 106 12.69 0.04 -0.12
CA LEU A 106 13.38 -0.27 1.13
C LEU A 106 12.76 -1.48 1.83
N SER A 107 13.52 -2.09 2.73
CA SER A 107 13.02 -3.10 3.66
C SER A 107 12.90 -2.48 5.04
N ARG A 108 11.71 -2.54 5.64
CA ARG A 108 11.45 -1.98 6.97
C ARG A 108 10.16 -2.55 7.54
N GLU A 109 10.13 -2.76 8.84
CA GLU A 109 8.91 -3.03 9.60
C GLU A 109 8.62 -1.82 10.48
N ILE A 110 7.35 -1.44 10.56
CA ILE A 110 6.88 -0.35 11.42
C ILE A 110 5.54 -0.73 12.03
N GLU A 111 5.29 -0.22 13.23
CA GLU A 111 3.96 -0.27 13.84
C GLU A 111 3.33 1.13 13.79
N ILE A 112 2.07 1.20 13.37
CA ILE A 112 1.26 2.42 13.38
C ILE A 112 -0.09 2.02 13.96
N THR A 113 -0.47 2.67 15.08
CA THR A 113 -1.77 2.47 15.75
C THR A 113 -2.11 0.99 16.00
N GLY A 114 -1.14 0.21 16.49
CA GLY A 114 -1.30 -1.23 16.79
C GLY A 114 -1.29 -2.16 15.57
N GLN A 115 -1.25 -1.62 14.35
CA GLN A 115 -1.10 -2.39 13.11
C GLN A 115 0.36 -2.40 12.67
N ILE A 116 0.90 -3.59 12.39
CA ILE A 116 2.26 -3.74 11.88
C ILE A 116 2.23 -3.79 10.35
N TYR A 117 3.14 -3.02 9.74
CA TYR A 117 3.35 -2.94 8.29
C TYR A 117 4.76 -3.39 7.97
N ARG A 118 4.88 -4.34 7.05
CA ARG A 118 6.17 -4.87 6.60
C ARG A 118 6.40 -4.52 5.14
N PHE A 119 7.46 -3.76 4.89
CA PHE A 119 7.91 -3.39 3.56
C PHE A 119 9.12 -4.24 3.18
N ARG A 120 9.13 -4.75 1.95
CA ARG A 120 10.23 -5.53 1.39
C ARG A 120 10.80 -4.84 0.17
N LYS A 121 12.12 -4.67 0.15
CA LYS A 121 12.83 -4.09 -1.00
C LYS A 121 12.80 -5.04 -2.18
N ILE A 122 12.39 -4.53 -3.35
CA ILE A 122 12.55 -5.21 -4.64
C ILE A 122 13.43 -4.38 -5.58
N LYS A 123 13.89 -4.99 -6.69
CA LYS A 123 14.60 -4.27 -7.74
C LYS A 123 13.74 -3.16 -8.34
N LYS A 124 14.38 -2.04 -8.68
CA LYS A 124 13.72 -0.81 -9.14
C LYS A 124 12.83 -1.08 -10.36
N GLU A 125 13.31 -1.88 -11.30
CA GLU A 125 12.61 -2.24 -12.53
C GLU A 125 11.30 -3.00 -12.24
N MET A 126 11.27 -3.78 -11.15
CA MET A 126 10.08 -4.53 -10.74
C MET A 126 9.11 -3.64 -9.97
N LEU A 127 9.62 -2.73 -9.16
CA LEU A 127 8.82 -1.78 -8.40
C LEU A 127 8.00 -0.85 -9.31
N PHE A 128 8.55 -0.48 -10.46
CA PHE A 128 7.86 0.36 -11.45
C PHE A 128 7.07 -0.42 -12.51
N ASN A 129 7.18 -1.75 -12.55
CA ASN A 129 6.34 -2.56 -13.42
C ASN A 129 4.93 -2.69 -12.83
N THR A 130 3.97 -1.98 -13.43
CA THR A 130 2.57 -1.94 -13.01
C THR A 130 1.76 -3.18 -13.41
N SER A 131 2.33 -4.10 -14.18
CA SER A 131 1.63 -5.32 -14.59
C SER A 131 1.26 -6.17 -13.38
N GLY A 132 -0.03 -6.52 -13.28
CA GLY A 132 -0.57 -7.25 -12.14
C GLY A 132 -0.71 -6.41 -10.87
N ILE A 133 -0.72 -5.08 -10.98
CA ILE A 133 -1.06 -4.16 -9.87
C ILE A 133 -2.40 -3.51 -10.19
N GLU A 134 -3.35 -3.65 -9.27
CA GLU A 134 -4.66 -3.00 -9.32
C GLU A 134 -4.63 -1.71 -8.50
N GLN A 135 -5.10 -0.63 -9.11
CA GLN A 135 -5.34 0.63 -8.41
C GLN A 135 -6.81 0.68 -7.96
N LYS A 136 -7.03 0.63 -6.64
CA LYS A 136 -8.37 0.74 -6.06
C LYS A 136 -8.85 2.20 -6.04
N PRO A 137 -10.18 2.47 -5.94
CA PRO A 137 -10.73 3.83 -5.94
C PRO A 137 -10.15 4.77 -4.86
N ASN A 138 -9.71 4.22 -3.73
CA ASN A 138 -9.04 4.95 -2.65
C ASN A 138 -7.52 5.09 -2.85
N HIS A 139 -7.02 4.90 -4.08
CA HIS A 139 -5.62 5.04 -4.47
C HIS A 139 -4.67 4.03 -3.79
N VAL A 140 -5.23 2.93 -3.27
CA VAL A 140 -4.45 1.78 -2.85
C VAL A 140 -3.96 1.05 -4.10
N ASN A 141 -2.64 0.84 -4.17
CA ASN A 141 -2.05 -0.04 -5.17
C ASN A 141 -1.86 -1.41 -4.53
N ILE A 142 -2.49 -2.44 -5.08
CA ILE A 142 -2.44 -3.81 -4.55
C ILE A 142 -2.18 -4.79 -5.69
N ALA A 143 -1.28 -5.74 -5.47
CA ALA A 143 -0.97 -6.79 -6.42
C ALA A 143 -2.17 -7.74 -6.60
N THR A 144 -2.33 -8.29 -7.80
CA THR A 144 -3.15 -9.50 -7.98
C THR A 144 -2.48 -10.67 -7.27
N ALA A 145 -3.23 -11.74 -7.02
CA ALA A 145 -2.69 -12.96 -6.39
C ALA A 145 -1.47 -13.51 -7.17
N GLU A 146 -1.52 -13.51 -8.50
CA GLU A 146 -0.42 -13.96 -9.36
C GLU A 146 0.82 -13.08 -9.25
N ARG A 147 0.63 -11.76 -9.17
CA ARG A 147 1.75 -10.84 -8.99
C ARG A 147 2.37 -10.99 -7.60
N ALA A 148 1.54 -11.11 -6.56
CA ALA A 148 2.01 -11.32 -5.19
C ALA A 148 2.74 -12.65 -5.02
N PHE A 149 2.27 -13.71 -5.69
CA PHE A 149 2.94 -15.01 -5.74
C PHE A 149 4.35 -14.90 -6.35
N LEU A 150 4.46 -14.23 -7.49
CA LEU A 150 5.76 -14.03 -8.15
C LEU A 150 6.69 -13.13 -7.33
N ASP A 151 6.18 -12.06 -6.72
CA ASP A 151 6.96 -11.19 -5.83
C ASP A 151 7.51 -11.99 -4.65
N LEU A 152 6.70 -12.87 -4.04
CA LEU A 152 7.11 -13.66 -2.89
C LEU A 152 8.19 -14.67 -3.25
N ILE A 153 8.04 -15.46 -4.32
CA ILE A 153 9.08 -16.44 -4.74
C ILE A 153 10.34 -15.74 -5.25
N TYR A 154 10.20 -14.54 -5.80
CA TYR A 154 11.34 -13.75 -6.20
C TYR A 154 12.19 -13.35 -4.98
N LEU A 155 11.55 -12.89 -3.91
CA LEU A 155 12.20 -12.42 -2.69
C LEU A 155 12.58 -13.56 -1.73
N GLU A 156 11.82 -14.64 -1.71
CA GLU A 156 11.95 -15.80 -0.82
C GLU A 156 11.82 -17.10 -1.62
N PRO A 157 12.92 -17.54 -2.30
CA PRO A 157 12.92 -18.69 -3.19
C PRO A 157 12.46 -20.02 -2.58
N GLY A 158 12.53 -20.15 -1.25
CA GLY A 158 12.17 -21.37 -0.51
C GLY A 158 10.80 -21.32 0.16
N PHE A 159 9.97 -20.32 -0.16
CA PHE A 159 8.64 -20.20 0.45
C PHE A 159 7.73 -21.37 0.05
N TYR A 160 7.00 -21.92 1.03
CA TYR A 160 6.04 -23.00 0.85
C TYR A 160 4.62 -22.42 0.77
N PHE A 161 3.83 -22.85 -0.22
CA PHE A 161 2.44 -22.41 -0.42
C PHE A 161 1.48 -23.55 -0.08
N ASP A 162 0.40 -23.23 0.63
CA ASP A 162 -0.59 -24.22 1.05
C ASP A 162 -1.52 -24.62 -0.09
N ASN A 163 -1.90 -23.67 -0.96
CA ASN A 163 -2.85 -23.91 -2.03
C ASN A 163 -2.59 -23.04 -3.26
N LEU A 164 -2.13 -23.64 -4.36
CA LEU A 164 -1.88 -22.91 -5.62
C LEU A 164 -3.11 -22.87 -6.55
N ASN A 165 -4.19 -23.60 -6.25
CA ASN A 165 -5.37 -23.70 -7.14
C ASN A 165 -6.03 -22.34 -7.48
N PRO A 166 -6.09 -21.34 -6.59
CA PRO A 166 -6.69 -20.04 -6.92
C PRO A 166 -5.89 -19.24 -7.97
N LEU A 167 -4.64 -19.60 -8.25
CA LEU A 167 -3.78 -18.87 -9.16
C LEU A 167 -4.08 -19.19 -10.62
N ASN A 168 -4.20 -18.16 -11.44
CA ASN A 168 -4.31 -18.35 -12.89
C ASN A 168 -2.91 -18.46 -13.53
N LYS A 169 -2.58 -19.66 -14.02
CA LYS A 169 -1.28 -19.96 -14.64
C LYS A 169 -0.99 -19.10 -15.87
N GLU A 170 -1.98 -18.81 -16.72
CA GLU A 170 -1.77 -17.97 -17.91
C GLU A 170 -1.39 -16.53 -17.53
N LYS A 171 -1.99 -15.99 -16.47
CA LYS A 171 -1.61 -14.67 -15.94
C LYS A 171 -0.18 -14.70 -15.37
N ILE A 172 0.18 -15.76 -14.64
CA ILE A 172 1.54 -15.95 -14.15
C ILE A 172 2.55 -15.94 -15.31
N ASP A 173 2.28 -16.73 -16.35
CA ASP A 173 3.16 -16.84 -17.52
C ASP A 173 3.32 -15.50 -18.26
N LYS A 174 2.28 -14.65 -18.27
CA LYS A 174 2.35 -13.28 -18.82
C LYS A 174 3.18 -12.33 -17.97
N LEU A 175 3.14 -12.47 -16.64
CA LEU A 175 3.84 -11.60 -15.69
C LEU A 175 5.31 -11.96 -15.51
N LEU A 176 5.61 -13.26 -15.55
CA LEU A 176 6.92 -13.85 -15.24
C LEU A 176 8.10 -13.27 -16.04
N PRO A 177 7.99 -12.97 -17.35
CA PRO A 177 9.06 -12.33 -18.12
C PRO A 177 9.50 -10.98 -17.55
N GLY A 178 8.59 -10.26 -16.87
CA GLY A 178 8.88 -8.99 -16.23
C GLY A 178 10.05 -9.07 -15.24
N TYR A 179 10.21 -10.20 -14.54
CA TYR A 179 11.25 -10.42 -13.53
C TYR A 179 12.65 -10.66 -14.10
N GLN A 180 12.77 -10.96 -15.40
CA GLN A 180 14.04 -11.21 -16.08
C GLN A 180 14.95 -12.20 -15.34
N SER A 181 14.36 -13.24 -14.74
CA SER A 181 15.05 -14.21 -13.89
C SER A 181 14.77 -15.64 -14.35
N LYS A 182 15.79 -16.28 -14.93
CA LYS A 182 15.72 -17.70 -15.34
C LYS A 182 15.45 -18.61 -14.13
N ALA A 183 16.13 -18.35 -13.01
CA ALA A 183 15.95 -19.10 -11.78
C ALA A 183 14.52 -18.98 -11.22
N LEU A 184 13.89 -17.79 -11.28
CA LEU A 184 12.48 -17.65 -10.88
C LEU A 184 11.58 -18.50 -11.78
N LYS A 185 11.79 -18.44 -13.10
CA LYS A 185 11.00 -19.20 -14.06
C LYS A 185 11.09 -20.71 -13.82
N GLU A 186 12.28 -21.23 -13.54
CA GLU A 186 12.47 -22.64 -13.17
C GLU A 186 11.74 -23.01 -11.88
N ARG A 187 11.80 -22.16 -10.85
CA ARG A 187 11.08 -22.38 -9.59
C ARG A 187 9.56 -22.41 -9.79
N VAL A 188 9.02 -21.44 -10.51
CA VAL A 188 7.58 -21.38 -10.83
C VAL A 188 7.15 -22.65 -11.59
N ASN A 189 7.91 -23.04 -12.62
CA ASN A 189 7.62 -24.27 -13.37
C ASN A 189 7.66 -25.52 -12.49
N LYS A 190 8.56 -25.60 -11.51
CA LYS A 190 8.63 -26.73 -10.58
C LYS A 190 7.41 -26.79 -9.66
N LEU A 191 6.94 -25.65 -9.16
CA LEU A 191 5.76 -25.58 -8.29
C LEU A 191 4.50 -26.05 -9.02
N PHE A 192 4.28 -25.64 -10.27
CA PHE A 192 3.12 -26.08 -11.07
C PHE A 192 3.28 -27.45 -11.75
N LYS A 193 4.40 -28.16 -11.54
CA LYS A 193 4.58 -29.56 -11.95
C LYS A 193 4.31 -30.54 -10.81
N ASN A 194 4.43 -30.08 -9.57
CA ASN A 194 4.38 -30.90 -8.36
C ASN A 194 3.13 -30.65 -7.51
N GLY A 195 2.28 -29.69 -7.89
CA GLY A 195 0.97 -29.44 -7.31
C GLY A 195 -0.11 -29.67 -8.35
#